data_AF-A0A537JQ85-F1
#
_entry.id   AF-A0A537JQ85-F1
#
_cell.length_a   1.000
_cell.length_b   1.000
_cell.length_c   1.000
_cell.angle_alpha   90.00
_cell.angle_beta   90.00
_cell.angle_gamma   90.00
#
_symmetry.space_group_name_H-M   'P 1'
#
loop_
_entity.id
_entity.type
_entity.pdbx_description
1 polymer ?
#
loop_
_entity_poly.entity_id
_entity_poly.type
_entity_poly.pdbx_seq_one_letter_code
_entity_poly.pdbx_strand_id
1 'polypeptide(L)'
;DSLKSLFAAIGVDTRFVDGLPTGLLRPLSGSGARAMMIDTMKATGPDSFASRLGGIFRGASDTTFYVIAVYFGAVGIKNTRYSVGAMLLADFVAIVTSIFLAYLFFA
;
A
#
# COMPACT_ATOMS: atom_id res chain seq x y z
N ASP A 1 12.30 -11.32 5.36
CA ASP A 1 13.59 -11.81 4.82
C ASP A 1 13.48 -12.58 3.50
N SER A 2 12.57 -13.55 3.34
CA SER A 2 12.41 -14.32 2.08
C SER A 2 12.03 -13.47 0.86
N LEU A 3 11.26 -12.40 1.06
CA LEU A 3 10.92 -11.44 -0.01
C LEU A 3 12.14 -10.59 -0.42
N LYS A 4 12.98 -10.20 0.56
CA LYS A 4 14.18 -9.41 0.30
C LYS A 4 15.21 -10.22 -0.50
N SER A 5 15.41 -11.49 -0.17
CA SER A 5 16.32 -12.36 -0.93
C SER A 5 15.85 -12.61 -2.35
N LEU A 6 14.53 -12.70 -2.58
CA LEU A 6 13.95 -12.89 -3.91
C LEU A 6 14.11 -11.66 -4.81
N PHE A 7 13.89 -10.45 -4.27
CA PHE A 7 14.14 -9.21 -5.01
C PHE A 7 15.63 -8.88 -5.17
N ALA A 8 16.46 -9.19 -4.18
CA ALA A 8 17.92 -9.08 -4.28
C ALA A 8 18.50 -10.02 -5.36
N ALA A 9 17.93 -11.22 -5.53
CA ALA A 9 18.33 -12.15 -6.58
C ALA A 9 18.02 -11.65 -8.01
N ILE A 10 17.08 -10.70 -8.15
CA ILE A 10 16.70 -10.08 -9.44
C ILE A 10 17.45 -8.75 -9.63
N GLY A 11 18.35 -8.37 -8.72
CA GLY A 11 19.14 -7.13 -8.79
C GLY A 11 18.32 -5.86 -8.53
N VAL A 12 17.10 -6.00 -7.98
CA VAL A 12 16.23 -4.87 -7.65
C VAL A 12 16.52 -4.41 -6.22
N ASP A 13 16.61 -3.09 -6.04
CA ASP A 13 16.79 -2.45 -4.74
C ASP A 13 15.71 -2.94 -3.75
N THR A 14 16.11 -3.45 -2.58
CA THR A 14 15.19 -4.09 -1.63
C THR A 14 14.62 -3.14 -0.58
N ARG A 15 14.95 -1.83 -0.63
CA ARG A 15 14.52 -0.84 0.37
C ARG A 15 13.00 -0.67 0.42
N PHE A 16 12.29 -0.91 -0.68
CA PHE A 16 10.82 -0.84 -0.71
C PHE A 16 10.14 -2.03 -0.01
N VAL A 17 10.85 -3.15 0.18
CA VAL A 17 10.26 -4.41 0.70
C VAL A 17 9.74 -4.26 2.12
N ASP A 18 10.40 -3.44 2.94
CA ASP A 18 9.98 -3.16 4.32
C ASP A 18 8.73 -2.26 4.40
N GLY A 19 8.41 -1.55 3.31
CA GLY A 19 7.20 -0.73 3.19
C GLY A 19 6.01 -1.48 2.59
N LEU A 20 6.23 -2.60 1.87
CA LEU A 20 5.19 -3.38 1.20
C LEU A 20 4.03 -3.82 2.10
N PRO A 21 4.23 -4.25 3.37
CA PRO A 21 3.13 -4.64 4.24
C PRO A 21 2.08 -3.53 4.40
N THR A 22 2.52 -2.27 4.45
CA THR A 22 1.63 -1.11 4.56
C THR A 22 0.75 -0.96 3.30
N GLY A 23 1.34 -1.08 2.11
CA GLY A 23 0.63 -1.00 0.84
C GLY A 23 -0.37 -2.14 0.65
N LEU A 24 -0.01 -3.37 1.00
CA LEU A 24 -0.89 -4.55 0.87
C LEU A 24 -2.07 -4.52 1.84
N LEU A 25 -1.91 -3.93 3.02
CA LEU A 25 -3.00 -3.79 3.99
C LEU A 25 -3.90 -2.59 3.70
N ARG A 26 -3.47 -1.63 2.88
CA ARG A 26 -4.24 -0.41 2.57
C ARG A 26 -5.60 -0.70 1.95
N PRO A 27 -5.78 -1.60 0.96
CA PRO A 27 -7.11 -1.92 0.41
C PRO A 27 -8.07 -2.52 1.43
N LEU A 28 -7.53 -3.29 2.39
CA LEU A 28 -8.26 -4.07 3.38
C LEU A 28 -8.68 -3.24 4.60
N SER A 29 -7.76 -2.42 5.13
CA SER A 29 -7.98 -1.70 6.37
C SER A 29 -7.09 -0.47 6.52
N GLY A 30 -7.73 0.68 6.75
CA GLY A 30 -7.03 1.95 6.94
C GLY A 30 -6.25 2.00 8.26
N SER A 31 -6.82 1.41 9.32
CA SER A 31 -6.17 1.31 10.64
C SER A 31 -5.06 0.27 10.64
N GLY A 32 -5.23 -0.85 9.94
CA GLY A 32 -4.19 -1.88 9.77
C GLY A 32 -2.98 -1.35 9.03
N ALA A 33 -3.18 -0.67 7.91
CA ALA A 33 -2.09 -0.01 7.16
C ALA A 33 -1.36 1.04 8.02
N ARG A 34 -2.10 1.83 8.82
CA ARG A 34 -1.47 2.77 9.77
C ARG A 34 -0.61 2.06 10.81
N ALA A 35 -1.08 0.96 11.38
CA ALA A 35 -0.33 0.21 12.37
C ALA A 35 0.99 -0.31 11.78
N MET A 36 0.95 -0.88 10.57
CA MET A 36 2.15 -1.35 9.88
C MET A 36 3.11 -0.22 9.52
N MET A 37 2.60 0.93 9.07
CA MET A 37 3.44 2.09 8.81
C MET A 37 4.21 2.52 10.06
N ILE A 38 3.53 2.57 11.22
CA ILE A 38 4.16 2.91 12.50
C ILE A 38 5.18 1.83 12.90
N ASP A 39 4.90 0.56 12.65
CA ASP A 39 5.81 -0.53 12.94
C ASP A 39 7.08 -0.46 12.08
N THR A 40 6.94 -0.20 10.78
CA THR A 40 8.06 0.10 9.87
C THR A 40 8.87 1.30 10.35
N MET A 41 8.22 2.39 10.80
CA MET A 41 8.89 3.57 11.36
C MET A 41 9.68 3.25 12.63
N LYS A 42 9.17 2.38 13.51
CA LYS A 42 9.89 1.93 14.69
C LYS A 42 11.06 1.03 14.35
N ALA A 43 10.91 0.15 13.35
CA ALA A 43 11.93 -0.82 12.96
C ALA A 43 13.09 -0.21 12.17
N THR A 44 12.80 0.73 11.27
CA THR A 44 13.78 1.28 10.30
C THR A 44 14.12 2.74 10.53
N GLY A 45 13.44 3.40 11.47
CA GLY A 45 13.55 4.83 11.74
C GLY A 45 12.60 5.66 10.85
N PRO A 46 12.06 6.79 11.36
CA PRO A 46 11.02 7.57 10.70
C PRO A 46 11.46 8.21 9.37
N ASP A 47 12.76 8.49 9.21
CA ASP A 47 13.34 9.08 8.00
C ASP A 47 13.79 8.06 6.94
N SER A 48 13.61 6.77 7.22
CA SER A 48 13.96 5.72 6.27
C SER A 48 13.09 5.76 5.01
N PHE A 49 13.65 5.24 3.92
CA PHE A 49 12.94 5.07 2.65
C PHE A 49 11.62 4.29 2.83
N ALA A 50 11.66 3.19 3.59
CA ALA A 50 10.50 2.35 3.86
C ALA A 50 9.39 3.10 4.63
N SER A 51 9.77 3.97 5.58
CA SER A 51 8.85 4.78 6.35
C SER A 51 8.19 5.88 5.51
N ARG A 52 8.98 6.56 4.66
CA ARG A 52 8.46 7.55 3.72
C ARG A 52 7.52 6.91 2.70
N LEU A 53 7.90 5.75 2.16
CA LEU A 53 7.05 4.94 1.28
C LEU A 53 5.74 4.53 1.98
N GLY A 54 5.79 4.11 3.25
CA GLY A 54 4.60 3.83 4.06
C GLY A 54 3.66 5.04 4.19
N GLY A 55 4.23 6.25 4.30
CA GLY A 55 3.48 7.51 4.26
C GLY A 55 2.78 7.76 2.93
N ILE A 56 3.47 7.53 1.80
CA ILE A 56 2.90 7.67 0.45
C ILE A 56 1.74 6.69 0.26
N PHE A 57 1.93 5.41 0.61
CA PHE A 57 0.86 4.41 0.52
C PHE A 57 -0.39 4.81 1.31
N ARG A 58 -0.20 5.42 2.49
CA ARG A 58 -1.32 5.88 3.32
C ARG A 58 -2.00 7.13 2.77
N GLY A 59 -1.30 7.97 2.01
CA GLY A 59 -1.86 9.17 1.39
C GLY A 59 -2.55 8.92 0.05
N ALA A 60 -2.21 7.84 -0.66
CA ALA A 60 -2.57 7.66 -2.06
C ALA A 60 -4.03 7.25 -2.34
N SER A 61 -4.64 6.40 -1.51
CA SER A 61 -6.00 5.89 -1.74
C SER A 61 -6.77 5.64 -0.45
N ASP A 62 -8.10 5.70 -0.50
CA ASP A 62 -8.98 5.16 0.55
C ASP A 62 -9.07 3.63 0.46
N THR A 63 -9.61 2.98 1.49
CA THR A 63 -9.60 1.52 1.55
C THR A 63 -10.75 0.92 0.73
N THR A 64 -10.43 0.11 -0.27
CA THR A 64 -11.39 -0.49 -1.23
C THR A 64 -12.61 -1.14 -0.57
N PHE A 65 -12.42 -1.96 0.47
CA PHE A 65 -13.55 -2.61 1.14
C PHE A 65 -14.43 -1.63 1.93
N TYR A 66 -13.86 -0.55 2.46
CA TYR A 66 -14.63 0.51 3.11
C TYR A 66 -15.48 1.27 2.10
N VAL A 67 -14.93 1.61 0.94
CA VAL A 67 -15.69 2.29 -0.14
C VAL A 67 -16.84 1.39 -0.62
N ILE A 68 -16.60 0.09 -0.78
CA ILE A 68 -17.67 -0.85 -1.18
C ILE A 68 -18.72 -0.99 -0.07
N ALA A 69 -18.34 -1.11 1.20
CA ALA A 69 -19.31 -1.30 2.28
C ALA A 69 -20.11 -0.02 2.57
N VAL A 70 -19.44 1.12 2.66
CA VAL A 70 -20.03 2.38 3.13
C VAL A 70 -20.54 3.24 1.98
N TYR A 71 -19.77 3.41 0.90
CA TYR A 71 -20.13 4.36 -0.15
C TYR A 71 -21.17 3.75 -1.08
N PHE A 72 -20.98 2.50 -1.51
CA PHE A 72 -21.99 1.80 -2.30
C PHE A 72 -23.24 1.49 -1.48
N GLY A 73 -23.06 1.20 -0.18
CA GLY A 73 -24.17 1.04 0.76
C GLY A 73 -25.02 2.33 0.90
N ALA A 74 -24.39 3.49 1.02
CA ALA A 74 -25.08 4.78 1.16
C ALA A 74 -25.86 5.20 -0.09
N VAL A 75 -25.37 4.85 -1.29
CA VAL A 75 -26.01 5.19 -2.58
C VAL A 75 -26.90 4.05 -3.09
N GLY A 76 -26.98 2.92 -2.37
CA GLY A 76 -27.86 1.80 -2.71
C GLY A 76 -27.44 1.00 -3.95
N ILE A 77 -26.14 0.94 -4.24
CA ILE A 77 -25.61 0.21 -5.41
C ILE A 77 -25.72 -1.30 -5.15
N LYS A 78 -26.51 -2.00 -5.97
CA LYS A 78 -26.74 -3.45 -5.84
C LYS A 78 -25.81 -4.32 -6.70
N ASN A 79 -25.22 -3.75 -7.76
CA ASN A 79 -24.38 -4.48 -8.70
C ASN A 79 -22.89 -4.20 -8.45
N THR A 80 -22.24 -5.00 -7.61
CA THR A 80 -20.83 -4.82 -7.22
C THR A 80 -19.87 -5.84 -7.83
N ARG A 81 -20.40 -6.76 -8.66
CA ARG A 81 -19.68 -7.94 -9.20
C ARG A 81 -18.31 -7.64 -9.79
N TYR A 82 -18.16 -6.54 -10.54
CA TYR A 82 -16.90 -6.15 -11.18
C TYR A 82 -16.13 -5.06 -10.44
N SER A 83 -16.77 -4.42 -9.45
CA SER A 83 -16.20 -3.27 -8.74
C SER A 83 -15.00 -3.68 -7.88
N VAL A 84 -15.10 -4.81 -7.17
CA VAL A 84 -14.00 -5.32 -6.33
C VAL A 84 -12.73 -5.51 -7.16
N GLY A 85 -12.84 -6.18 -8.31
CA GLY A 85 -11.69 -6.45 -9.18
C GLY A 85 -11.09 -5.18 -9.77
N ALA A 86 -11.92 -4.24 -10.23
CA ALA A 86 -11.45 -2.96 -10.76
C ALA A 86 -10.74 -2.12 -9.69
N MET A 87 -11.27 -2.08 -8.47
CA MET A 87 -10.68 -1.31 -7.37
C MET A 87 -9.38 -1.94 -6.85
N LEU A 88 -9.31 -3.27 -6.73
CA LEU A 88 -8.07 -3.95 -6.36
C LEU A 88 -6.98 -3.76 -7.43
N LEU A 89 -7.35 -3.70 -8.72
CA LEU A 89 -6.39 -3.39 -9.78
C LEU A 89 -5.92 -1.93 -9.70
N ALA A 90 -6.81 -0.99 -9.38
CA ALA A 90 -6.43 0.39 -9.12
C ALA A 90 -5.48 0.52 -7.92
N ASP A 91 -5.74 -0.21 -6.83
CA ASP A 91 -4.85 -0.28 -5.66
C ASP A 91 -3.48 -0.85 -6.04
N PHE A 92 -3.43 -1.89 -6.88
CA PHE A 92 -2.17 -2.44 -7.37
C PHE A 92 -1.36 -1.40 -8.15
N VAL A 93 -2.01 -0.67 -9.06
CA VAL A 93 -1.37 0.43 -9.81
C VAL A 93 -0.90 1.54 -8.86
N ALA A 94 -1.67 1.86 -7.83
CA ALA A 94 -1.30 2.84 -6.81
C ALA A 94 -0.05 2.39 -6.02
N ILE A 95 0.05 1.11 -5.66
CA ILE A 95 1.24 0.55 -4.98
C ILE A 95 2.47 0.70 -5.88
N VAL A 96 2.39 0.28 -7.15
CA VAL A 96 3.50 0.37 -8.10
C VAL A 96 3.93 1.82 -8.31
N THR A 97 2.96 2.73 -8.48
CA THR A 97 3.22 4.16 -8.68
C THR A 97 3.86 4.79 -7.44
N SER A 98 3.40 4.42 -6.24
CA SER A 98 3.97 4.92 -4.98
C SER A 98 5.42 4.47 -4.79
N ILE A 99 5.76 3.23 -5.18
CA ILE A 99 7.15 2.76 -5.17
C ILE A 99 8.00 3.59 -6.13
N PHE A 100 7.52 3.84 -7.35
CA PHE A 100 8.23 4.66 -8.33
C PHE A 100 8.44 6.10 -7.82
N LEU A 101 7.41 6.73 -7.25
CA LEU A 101 7.51 8.06 -6.65
C LEU A 101 8.47 8.08 -5.45
N ALA A 102 8.47 7.03 -4.62
CA ALA A 102 9.41 6.95 -3.51
C ALA A 102 10.85 6.95 -4.01
N TYR A 103 11.17 6.18 -5.05
CA TYR A 103 12.49 6.23 -5.68
C TYR A 103 12.76 7.56 -6.38
N LEU A 104 11.78 8.20 -7.01
CA LEU A 104 11.99 9.48 -7.68
C LEU A 104 12.34 10.61 -6.69
N PHE A 105 11.70 10.65 -5.53
CA PHE A 105 11.82 11.74 -4.56
C PHE A 105 12.77 11.45 -3.39
N PHE A 106 12.99 10.18 -3.06
CA PHE A 106 13.71 9.77 -1.85
C PHE A 106 14.81 8.71 -2.08
N ALA A 107 15.20 8.44 -3.33
CA ALA A 107 16.32 7.52 -3.65
C ALA A 107 17.69 8.07 -3.25
#